data_AF-A0A151I736-F1
#
_entry.id   AF-A0A151I736-F1
#
_cell.length_a   1.000
_cell.length_b   1.000
_cell.length_c   1.000
_cell.angle_alpha   90.00
_cell.angle_beta   90.00
_cell.angle_gamma   90.00
#
_symmetry.space_group_name_H-M   'P 1'
#
loop_
_entity.id
_entity.type
_entity.pdbx_description
1 polymer ?
#
loop_
_entity_poly.entity_id
_entity_poly.type
_entity_poly.pdbx_seq_one_letter_code
_entity_poly.pdbx_strand_id
1 'polypeptide(L)'
;MEDLLYRATGINTFEEYQAWEANCDEYRDFLREVCRTTRQSTSTEFFKSVLFRNFSTFYSFFRLIYWTKEGFGHAESSRTELSWMEIETAFINRVLTGAVVNANYIEPRQFLNDARDIVLHHVRINLRRPACLKVNTIFNREFVADDKRSVKSIATKNHELYGASDLDEWYNEYVMNEILTWRSFRNVIADGYYRAY
;
A
#
# COMPACT_ATOMS: atom_id res chain seq x y z
N MET A 1 17.38 -5.77 7.78
CA MET A 1 15.97 -5.98 7.41
C MET A 1 15.26 -6.85 8.45
N GLU A 2 15.66 -8.12 8.65
CA GLU A 2 14.96 -9.03 9.59
C GLU A 2 14.85 -8.47 11.01
N ASP A 3 15.89 -7.81 11.54
CA ASP A 3 15.83 -7.12 12.84
C ASP A 3 14.76 -6.02 12.89
N LEU A 4 14.65 -5.18 11.86
CA LEU A 4 13.64 -4.11 11.80
C LEU A 4 12.22 -4.65 11.64
N LEU A 5 12.05 -5.74 10.88
CA LEU A 5 10.77 -6.45 10.74
C LEU A 5 10.35 -7.09 12.06
N TYR A 6 11.29 -7.73 12.76
CA TYR A 6 11.06 -8.35 14.05
C TYR A 6 10.74 -7.33 15.13
N ARG A 7 11.52 -6.24 15.22
CA ARG A 7 11.27 -5.16 16.18
C ARG A 7 9.89 -4.54 15.96
N ALA A 8 9.43 -4.41 14.72
CA ALA A 8 8.11 -3.88 14.40
C ALA A 8 6.97 -4.67 15.07
N THR A 9 7.10 -5.99 15.26
CA THR A 9 6.01 -6.78 15.87
C THR A 9 5.88 -6.58 17.38
N GLY A 10 6.89 -6.01 18.03
CA GLY A 10 6.97 -5.84 19.48
C GLY A 10 6.89 -4.39 19.95
N ILE A 11 6.59 -3.43 19.07
CA ILE A 11 6.44 -2.01 19.45
C ILE A 11 5.13 -1.84 20.22
N ASN A 12 5.24 -1.42 21.48
CA ASN A 12 4.11 -1.17 22.37
C ASN A 12 4.09 0.26 22.91
N THR A 13 5.15 1.05 22.73
CA THR A 13 5.19 2.45 23.17
C THR A 13 5.54 3.41 22.03
N PHE A 14 5.24 4.69 22.25
CA PHE A 14 5.56 5.76 21.30
C PHE A 14 7.07 5.96 21.14
N GLU A 15 7.82 5.86 22.24
CA GLU A 15 9.28 5.98 22.21
C GLU A 15 9.93 4.83 21.43
N GLU A 16 9.41 3.60 21.58
CA GLU A 16 9.84 2.43 20.81
C GLU A 16 9.57 2.62 19.32
N TYR A 17 8.40 3.18 18.98
CA TYR A 17 8.06 3.52 17.61
C TYR A 17 8.99 4.57 17.02
N GLN A 18 9.23 5.69 17.73
CA GLN A 18 10.11 6.74 17.24
C GLN A 18 11.53 6.23 16.99
N ALA A 19 12.05 5.41 17.92
CA ALA A 19 13.36 4.79 17.75
C ALA A 19 13.36 3.83 16.54
N TRP A 20 12.30 3.03 16.36
CA TRP A 20 12.17 2.16 15.20
C TRP A 20 12.05 2.94 13.88
N GLU A 21 11.30 4.04 13.87
CA GLU A 21 11.10 4.91 12.71
C GLU A 21 12.42 5.54 12.26
N ALA A 22 13.21 6.08 13.20
CA ALA A 22 14.55 6.60 12.93
C ALA A 22 15.47 5.53 12.32
N ASN A 23 15.48 4.32 12.88
CA ASN A 23 16.27 3.21 12.34
C ASN A 23 15.81 2.81 10.92
N CYS A 24 14.52 2.93 10.63
CA CYS A 24 13.99 2.65 9.30
C CYS A 24 14.37 3.72 8.28
N ASP A 25 14.38 4.99 8.68
CA ASP A 25 14.85 6.10 7.86
C ASP A 25 16.34 5.94 7.51
N GLU A 26 17.18 5.62 8.50
CA GLU A 26 18.61 5.33 8.29
C GLU A 26 18.81 4.13 7.33
N TYR A 27 18.06 3.05 7.54
CA TYR A 27 18.16 1.87 6.68
C TYR A 27 17.66 2.15 5.26
N ARG A 28 16.62 2.95 5.09
CA ARG A 28 16.14 3.40 3.79
C ARG A 28 17.22 4.21 3.06
N ASP A 29 17.86 5.15 3.75
CA ASP A 29 18.93 5.97 3.18
C ASP A 29 20.14 5.12 2.78
N PHE A 30 20.53 4.16 3.62
CA PHE A 30 21.54 3.16 3.28
C PHE A 30 21.19 2.39 2.00
N LEU A 31 19.97 1.85 1.91
CA LEU A 31 19.55 1.11 0.72
C LEU A 31 19.49 2.00 -0.53
N ARG A 32 19.12 3.28 -0.39
CA ARG A 32 19.14 4.27 -1.48
C ARG A 32 20.57 4.46 -1.99
N GLU A 33 21.54 4.57 -1.09
CA GLU A 33 22.95 4.73 -1.45
C GLU A 33 23.54 3.46 -2.10
N VAL A 34 23.18 2.28 -1.59
CA VAL A 34 23.53 0.99 -2.22
C VAL A 34 22.98 0.90 -3.63
N CYS A 35 21.76 1.37 -3.88
CA CYS A 35 21.18 1.41 -5.23
C CYS A 35 21.91 2.39 -6.15
N ARG A 36 22.34 3.56 -5.64
CA ARG A 36 23.06 4.59 -6.44
C ARG A 36 24.48 4.20 -6.83
N THR A 37 25.22 3.56 -5.92
CA THR A 37 26.64 3.23 -6.09
C THR A 37 26.88 2.01 -6.99
N THR A 38 25.86 1.17 -7.17
CA THR A 38 26.00 -0.06 -7.95
C THR A 38 25.75 0.21 -9.44
N ARG A 39 26.77 0.67 -10.18
CA ARG A 39 26.72 0.88 -11.64
C ARG A 39 27.08 -0.35 -12.50
N GLN A 40 27.29 -1.53 -11.91
CA GLN A 40 27.73 -2.72 -12.65
C GLN A 40 26.96 -4.01 -12.27
N SER A 41 26.40 -4.66 -13.31
CA SER A 41 25.81 -6.01 -13.39
C SER A 41 24.33 -6.22 -13.00
N THR A 42 23.66 -7.01 -13.84
CA THR A 42 22.20 -7.00 -14.10
C THR A 42 21.33 -7.81 -13.14
N SER A 43 21.89 -8.74 -12.34
CA SER A 43 21.11 -9.57 -11.41
C SER A 43 21.09 -8.99 -9.98
N THR A 44 22.23 -8.52 -9.49
CA THR A 44 22.36 -7.92 -8.14
C THR A 44 21.59 -6.60 -8.02
N GLU A 45 21.49 -5.83 -9.11
CA GLU A 45 20.67 -4.61 -9.18
C GLU A 45 19.17 -4.89 -8.99
N PHE A 46 18.68 -5.98 -9.59
CA PHE A 46 17.28 -6.41 -9.45
C PHE A 46 16.96 -6.83 -8.00
N PHE A 47 17.85 -7.58 -7.34
CA PHE A 47 17.63 -7.98 -5.95
C PHE A 47 17.64 -6.79 -4.98
N LYS A 48 18.59 -5.87 -5.11
CA LYS A 48 18.71 -4.68 -4.24
C LYS A 48 17.49 -3.76 -4.35
N SER A 49 17.02 -3.53 -5.57
CA SER A 49 15.85 -2.69 -5.82
C SER A 49 14.53 -3.34 -5.39
N VAL A 50 14.39 -4.66 -5.53
CA VAL A 50 13.28 -5.42 -4.94
C VAL A 50 13.32 -5.33 -3.42
N LEU A 51 14.49 -5.45 -2.80
CA LEU A 51 14.67 -5.31 -1.35
C LEU A 51 14.27 -3.91 -0.86
N PHE A 52 14.74 -2.86 -1.53
CA PHE A 52 14.36 -1.48 -1.22
C PHE A 52 12.85 -1.28 -1.34
N ARG A 53 12.23 -1.71 -2.45
CA ARG A 53 10.79 -1.57 -2.65
C ARG A 53 9.99 -2.30 -1.56
N ASN A 54 10.36 -3.54 -1.25
CA ASN A 54 9.69 -4.34 -0.22
C ASN A 54 9.84 -3.67 1.16
N PHE A 55 11.04 -3.17 1.48
CA PHE A 55 11.28 -2.43 2.72
C PHE A 55 10.45 -1.15 2.78
N SER A 56 10.51 -0.29 1.77
CA SER A 56 9.75 0.96 1.71
C SER A 56 8.25 0.73 1.82
N THR A 57 7.73 -0.33 1.19
CA THR A 57 6.32 -0.72 1.29
C THR A 57 5.97 -1.14 2.71
N PHE A 58 6.78 -2.01 3.32
CA PHE A 58 6.57 -2.45 4.70
C PHE A 58 6.64 -1.28 5.68
N TYR A 59 7.68 -0.45 5.59
CA TYR A 59 7.88 0.71 6.46
C TYR A 59 6.70 1.68 6.36
N SER A 60 6.26 2.00 5.14
CA SER A 60 5.11 2.88 4.90
C SER A 60 3.82 2.29 5.50
N PHE A 61 3.59 0.99 5.29
CA PHE A 61 2.41 0.29 5.81
C PHE A 61 2.42 0.16 7.33
N PHE A 62 3.58 -0.11 7.94
CA PHE A 62 3.71 -0.24 9.38
C PHE A 62 3.55 1.11 10.07
N ARG A 63 4.21 2.16 9.56
CA ARG A 63 4.02 3.54 9.99
C ARG A 63 2.53 3.89 9.99
N LEU A 64 1.83 3.57 8.92
CA LEU A 64 0.41 3.84 8.81
C LEU A 64 -0.46 3.15 9.87
N ILE A 65 -0.24 1.85 10.10
CA ILE A 65 -0.97 1.10 11.13
C ILE A 65 -0.69 1.69 12.50
N TYR A 66 0.56 2.06 12.77
CA TYR A 66 0.92 2.63 14.05
C TYR A 66 0.24 3.98 14.30
N TRP A 67 0.30 4.89 13.32
CA TRP A 67 -0.34 6.20 13.38
C TRP A 67 -1.87 6.12 13.53
N THR A 68 -2.51 5.12 12.93
CA THR A 68 -3.96 4.90 13.04
C THR A 68 -4.37 4.26 14.37
N LYS A 69 -3.56 3.37 14.95
CA LYS A 69 -3.84 2.71 16.24
C LYS A 69 -3.71 3.63 17.45
N GLU A 70 -2.70 4.50 17.44
CA GLU A 70 -2.40 5.37 18.59
C GLU A 70 -3.11 6.75 18.52
N GLY A 71 -3.99 6.97 17.52
CA GLY A 71 -4.86 8.15 17.49
C GLY A 71 -4.16 9.50 17.24
N PHE A 72 -2.88 9.51 16.86
CA PHE A 72 -2.09 10.73 16.62
C PHE A 72 -2.52 11.53 15.37
N GLY A 73 -3.58 11.11 14.68
CA GLY A 73 -4.18 11.77 13.51
C GLY A 73 -5.54 12.42 13.74
N HIS A 74 -6.02 12.59 14.98
CA HIS A 74 -7.25 13.36 15.22
C HIS A 74 -7.00 14.87 15.16
N ALA A 75 -6.89 15.40 13.94
CA ALA A 75 -7.50 16.69 13.69
C ALA A 75 -9.01 16.43 13.50
N GLU A 76 -9.83 16.93 14.43
CA GLU A 76 -11.28 17.01 14.26
C GLU A 76 -11.60 17.70 12.93
N SER A 77 -11.85 16.91 11.88
CA SER A 77 -12.59 17.41 10.74
C SER A 77 -13.43 16.28 10.13
N SER A 78 -14.73 16.52 10.18
CA SER A 78 -15.78 15.72 9.59
C SER A 78 -15.57 15.50 8.09
N ARG A 79 -14.97 14.37 7.70
CA ARG A 79 -15.23 13.54 6.51
C ARG A 79 -14.05 12.58 6.33
N THR A 80 -14.33 11.28 6.44
CA THR A 80 -13.62 10.14 5.86
C THR A 80 -12.26 10.45 5.21
N GLU A 81 -11.19 10.40 6.00
CA GLU A 81 -9.84 10.85 5.63
C GLU A 81 -9.09 9.76 4.84
N LEU A 82 -9.40 9.63 3.55
CA LEU A 82 -8.55 8.90 2.62
C LEU A 82 -7.40 9.80 2.17
N SER A 83 -6.17 9.35 2.35
CA SER A 83 -4.98 10.05 1.87
C SER A 83 -4.18 9.19 0.89
N TRP A 84 -3.60 9.86 -0.12
CA TRP A 84 -2.61 9.25 -0.99
C TRP A 84 -1.23 9.36 -0.35
N MET A 85 -0.56 8.23 -0.20
CA MET A 85 0.84 8.16 0.22
C MET A 85 1.69 7.62 -0.93
N GLU A 86 2.62 8.42 -1.42
CA GLU A 86 3.62 7.95 -2.37
C GLU A 86 4.67 7.11 -1.63
N ILE A 87 4.86 5.88 -2.09
CA ILE A 87 5.87 4.95 -1.59
C ILE A 87 7.07 5.06 -2.51
N GLU A 88 8.15 5.60 -1.96
CA GLU A 88 9.40 5.76 -2.68
C GLU A 88 9.93 4.40 -3.16
N THR A 89 10.30 4.31 -4.43
CA THR A 89 10.93 3.12 -5.02
C THR A 89 12.36 3.42 -5.46
N ALA A 90 13.23 2.41 -5.41
CA ALA A 90 14.63 2.54 -5.83
C ALA A 90 14.79 2.81 -7.33
N PHE A 91 13.71 2.63 -8.10
CA PHE A 91 13.69 2.88 -9.53
C PHE A 91 13.04 4.22 -9.82
N ILE A 92 13.76 5.29 -9.49
CA ILE A 92 13.41 6.66 -9.85
C ILE A 92 13.04 6.67 -11.34
N ASN A 93 11.78 7.02 -11.63
CA ASN A 93 11.16 7.11 -12.97
C ASN A 93 10.70 5.81 -13.67
N ARG A 94 10.85 4.60 -13.11
CA ARG A 94 10.32 3.37 -13.75
C ARG A 94 9.15 2.73 -13.01
N VAL A 95 9.11 2.83 -11.69
CA VAL A 95 8.03 2.25 -10.88
C VAL A 95 7.59 3.27 -9.85
N LEU A 96 6.36 3.76 -9.96
CA LEU A 96 5.73 4.58 -8.94
C LEU A 96 4.77 3.68 -8.15
N THR A 97 4.87 3.68 -6.84
CA THR A 97 3.93 2.97 -5.96
C THR A 97 3.23 4.01 -5.12
N GLY A 98 1.90 3.97 -5.09
CA GLY A 98 1.12 4.78 -4.17
C GLY A 98 0.12 3.93 -3.42
N ALA A 99 -0.20 4.34 -2.20
CA ALA A 99 -1.16 3.70 -1.35
C ALA A 99 -2.28 4.70 -1.01
N VAL A 100 -3.53 4.24 -1.16
CA VAL A 100 -4.66 4.92 -0.53
C VAL A 100 -4.92 4.25 0.80
N VAL A 101 -4.87 5.05 1.85
CA VAL A 101 -4.99 4.56 3.22
C VAL A 101 -6.35 4.90 3.77
N ASN A 102 -6.87 3.97 4.56
CA ASN A 102 -8.01 4.17 5.40
C ASN A 102 -7.76 3.71 6.85
N ALA A 103 -8.26 4.50 7.81
CA ALA A 103 -8.33 4.12 9.22
C ALA A 103 -9.70 3.50 9.63
N ASN A 104 -10.81 3.87 8.97
CA ASN A 104 -12.17 3.71 9.51
C ASN A 104 -13.19 2.98 8.61
N TYR A 105 -12.94 2.79 7.31
CA TYR A 105 -13.82 1.96 6.45
C TYR A 105 -13.74 0.48 6.81
N ILE A 106 -14.90 -0.06 7.17
CA ILE A 106 -15.11 -1.48 7.38
C ILE A 106 -15.54 -2.15 6.07
N GLU A 107 -16.37 -1.49 5.26
CA GLU A 107 -16.92 -2.10 4.04
C GLU A 107 -16.00 -1.87 2.82
N PRO A 108 -15.45 -2.94 2.20
CA PRO A 108 -14.50 -2.81 1.08
C PRO A 108 -15.07 -2.09 -0.13
N ARG A 109 -16.34 -2.35 -0.48
CA ARG A 109 -16.97 -1.68 -1.62
C ARG A 109 -17.04 -0.18 -1.40
N GLN A 110 -17.37 0.25 -0.19
CA GLN A 110 -17.43 1.68 0.15
C GLN A 110 -16.03 2.29 0.09
N PHE A 111 -15.02 1.64 0.68
CA PHE A 111 -13.63 2.09 0.58
C PHE A 111 -13.18 2.25 -0.88
N LEU A 112 -13.44 1.25 -1.73
CA LEU A 112 -13.02 1.31 -3.14
C LEU A 112 -13.75 2.43 -3.90
N ASN A 113 -15.05 2.63 -3.64
CA ASN A 113 -15.78 3.74 -4.24
C ASN A 113 -15.17 5.10 -3.84
N ASP A 114 -14.89 5.29 -2.55
CA ASP A 114 -14.39 6.56 -2.02
C ASP A 114 -12.90 6.79 -2.38
N ALA A 115 -12.12 5.72 -2.55
CA ALA A 115 -10.74 5.77 -3.01
C ALA A 115 -10.60 6.02 -4.52
N ARG A 116 -11.67 5.79 -5.30
CA ARG A 116 -11.66 5.85 -6.77
C ARG A 116 -11.04 7.15 -7.28
N ASP A 117 -11.56 8.29 -6.86
CA ASP A 117 -11.15 9.58 -7.41
C ASP A 117 -9.67 9.88 -7.13
N ILE A 118 -9.17 9.46 -5.95
CA ILE A 118 -7.77 9.58 -5.57
C ILE A 118 -6.90 8.73 -6.51
N VAL A 119 -7.23 7.45 -6.68
CA VAL A 119 -6.47 6.55 -7.56
C VAL A 119 -6.49 7.06 -9.00
N LEU A 120 -7.67 7.42 -9.52
CA LEU A 120 -7.82 7.92 -10.88
C LEU A 120 -7.04 9.22 -11.11
N HIS A 121 -7.03 10.13 -10.15
CA HIS A 121 -6.26 11.37 -10.22
C HIS A 121 -4.77 11.10 -10.39
N HIS A 122 -4.20 10.23 -9.56
CA HIS A 122 -2.77 9.90 -9.63
C HIS A 122 -2.39 9.11 -10.88
N VAL A 123 -3.24 8.18 -11.33
CA VAL A 123 -3.03 7.46 -12.60
C VAL A 123 -3.06 8.43 -13.78
N ARG A 124 -4.03 9.38 -13.82
CA ARG A 124 -4.11 10.43 -14.85
C ARG A 124 -2.86 11.30 -14.88
N ILE A 125 -2.35 11.74 -13.73
CA ILE A 125 -1.11 12.53 -13.66
C ILE A 125 0.06 11.74 -14.25
N ASN A 126 0.18 10.47 -13.87
CA ASN A 126 1.29 9.62 -14.30
C ASN A 126 1.20 9.19 -15.77
N LEU A 127 0.01 9.20 -16.38
CA LEU A 127 -0.17 8.97 -17.82
C LEU A 127 0.24 10.15 -18.70
N ARG A 128 0.43 11.36 -18.15
CA ARG A 128 0.77 12.56 -18.96
C ARG A 128 2.15 12.51 -19.62
N ARG A 129 3.07 11.70 -19.11
CA ARG A 129 4.48 11.64 -19.56
C ARG A 129 4.81 10.40 -20.41
N PRO A 130 4.43 9.17 -20.02
CA PRO A 130 4.73 7.98 -20.79
C PRO A 130 3.68 7.70 -21.87
N ALA A 131 4.08 7.02 -22.94
CA ALA A 131 3.16 6.53 -23.96
C ALA A 131 2.23 5.42 -23.45
N CYS A 132 2.68 4.66 -22.45
CA CYS A 132 1.96 3.58 -21.80
C CYS A 132 2.37 3.46 -20.34
N LEU A 133 1.41 3.23 -19.45
CA LEU A 133 1.61 2.92 -18.05
C LEU A 133 1.11 1.51 -17.77
N LYS A 134 1.96 0.68 -17.19
CA LYS A 134 1.57 -0.63 -16.69
C LYS A 134 1.20 -0.51 -15.21
N VAL A 135 -0.07 -0.71 -14.89
CA VAL A 135 -0.60 -0.55 -13.54
C VAL A 135 -1.02 -1.90 -12.97
N ASN A 136 -0.58 -2.19 -11.75
CA ASN A 136 -1.14 -3.23 -10.91
C ASN A 136 -1.64 -2.62 -9.61
N THR A 137 -2.66 -3.23 -9.02
CA THR A 137 -3.27 -2.78 -7.78
C THR A 137 -3.14 -3.89 -6.75
N ILE A 138 -2.85 -3.53 -5.50
CA ILE A 138 -2.81 -4.49 -4.40
C ILE A 138 -3.74 -3.98 -3.31
N PHE A 139 -4.78 -4.75 -3.00
CA PHE A 139 -5.69 -4.50 -1.91
C PHE A 139 -5.27 -5.30 -0.69
N ASN A 140 -5.03 -4.62 0.43
CA ASN A 140 -4.67 -5.25 1.70
C ASN A 140 -5.77 -4.98 2.73
N ARG A 141 -6.17 -6.02 3.47
CA ARG A 141 -7.16 -5.88 4.54
C ARG A 141 -6.85 -6.80 5.70
N GLU A 142 -7.01 -6.28 6.91
CA GLU A 142 -7.04 -7.08 8.14
C GLU A 142 -8.44 -7.68 8.33
N PHE A 143 -8.48 -8.99 8.57
CA PHE A 143 -9.68 -9.76 8.88
C PHE A 143 -9.60 -10.24 10.33
N VAL A 144 -10.65 -9.99 11.10
CA VAL A 144 -10.73 -10.31 12.54
C VAL A 144 -11.87 -11.27 12.83
N ALA A 145 -11.57 -12.55 13.07
CA ALA A 145 -12.55 -13.55 13.52
C ALA A 145 -12.17 -14.02 14.92
N ASP A 146 -13.10 -13.86 15.87
CA ASP A 146 -12.88 -14.12 17.29
C ASP A 146 -11.63 -13.38 17.81
N ASP A 147 -10.66 -14.11 18.35
CA ASP A 147 -9.37 -13.61 18.83
C ASP A 147 -8.27 -13.60 17.75
N LYS A 148 -8.59 -14.04 16.53
CA LYS A 148 -7.62 -14.20 15.43
C LYS A 148 -7.69 -13.04 14.46
N ARG A 149 -6.52 -12.47 14.17
CA ARG A 149 -6.32 -11.45 13.14
C ARG A 149 -5.45 -12.01 12.02
N SER A 150 -5.84 -11.73 10.78
CA SER A 150 -5.04 -12.07 9.61
C SER A 150 -5.11 -10.97 8.57
N VAL A 151 -3.96 -10.51 8.09
CA VAL A 151 -3.90 -9.62 6.93
C VAL A 151 -3.89 -10.47 5.67
N LYS A 152 -4.81 -10.19 4.74
CA LYS A 152 -4.83 -10.80 3.41
C LYS A 152 -4.64 -9.74 2.34
N SER A 153 -3.94 -10.13 1.29
CA SER A 153 -3.64 -9.28 0.14
C SER A 153 -4.24 -9.88 -1.13
N ILE A 154 -4.83 -9.04 -1.97
CA ILE A 154 -5.27 -9.37 -3.32
C ILE A 154 -4.52 -8.49 -4.29
N ALA A 155 -3.75 -9.09 -5.19
CA ALA A 155 -3.11 -8.38 -6.28
C ALA A 155 -3.94 -8.54 -7.56
N THR A 156 -4.24 -7.44 -8.23
CA THR A 156 -4.79 -7.45 -9.58
C THR A 156 -3.69 -7.77 -10.59
N LYS A 157 -4.08 -8.27 -11.76
CA LYS A 157 -3.15 -8.42 -12.87
C LYS A 157 -2.65 -7.04 -13.31
N ASN A 158 -1.48 -7.03 -13.95
CA ASN A 158 -1.00 -5.83 -14.61
C ASN A 158 -1.93 -5.48 -15.78
N HIS A 159 -2.33 -4.21 -15.87
CA HIS A 159 -3.10 -3.66 -16.96
C HIS A 159 -2.31 -2.54 -17.64
N GLU A 160 -2.30 -2.52 -18.96
CA GLU A 160 -1.65 -1.46 -19.73
C GLU A 160 -2.65 -0.34 -20.01
N LEU A 161 -2.26 0.90 -19.69
CA LEU A 161 -3.07 2.09 -19.84
C LEU A 161 -2.35 3.07 -20.76
N TYR A 162 -3.12 3.69 -21.65
CA TYR A 162 -2.66 4.68 -22.61
C TYR A 162 -3.39 6.01 -22.35
N GLY A 163 -2.93 7.10 -22.97
CA GLY A 163 -3.53 8.42 -22.77
C GLY A 163 -5.03 8.51 -23.14
N ALA A 164 -5.52 7.61 -23.99
CA ALA A 164 -6.93 7.52 -24.40
C ALA A 164 -7.73 6.42 -23.67
N SER A 165 -7.11 5.69 -22.73
CA SER A 165 -7.80 4.64 -21.98
C SER A 165 -8.92 5.19 -21.12
N ASP A 166 -10.05 4.49 -21.09
CA ASP A 166 -11.12 4.76 -20.13
C ASP A 166 -10.69 4.27 -18.74
N LEU A 167 -10.33 5.22 -17.88
CA LEU A 167 -9.85 4.92 -16.53
C LEU A 167 -10.98 4.51 -15.59
N ASP A 168 -12.20 4.96 -15.88
CA ASP A 168 -13.38 4.62 -15.10
C ASP A 168 -13.80 3.18 -15.36
N GLU A 169 -13.76 2.74 -16.62
CA GLU A 169 -13.88 1.34 -17.01
C GLU A 169 -12.76 0.50 -16.38
N TRP A 170 -11.50 0.95 -16.50
CA TRP A 170 -10.38 0.22 -15.93
C TRP A 170 -10.54 -0.04 -14.43
N TYR A 171 -10.92 1.00 -13.66
CA TYR A 171 -11.10 0.88 -12.22
C TYR A 171 -12.27 -0.03 -11.86
N ASN A 172 -13.39 0.06 -12.58
CA ASN A 172 -14.56 -0.78 -12.33
C ASN A 172 -14.27 -2.26 -12.60
N GLU A 173 -13.70 -2.57 -13.77
CA GLU A 173 -13.55 -3.95 -14.23
C GLU A 173 -12.31 -4.65 -13.67
N TYR A 174 -11.17 -3.96 -13.63
CA TYR A 174 -9.89 -4.59 -13.29
C TYR A 174 -9.41 -4.31 -11.87
N VAL A 175 -10.09 -3.42 -11.14
CA VAL A 175 -9.82 -3.15 -9.72
C VAL A 175 -11.00 -3.58 -8.86
N MET A 176 -12.16 -2.92 -8.99
CA MET A 176 -13.31 -3.21 -8.14
C MET A 176 -13.86 -4.61 -8.32
N ASN A 177 -14.18 -5.01 -9.54
CA ASN A 177 -14.76 -6.34 -9.80
C ASN A 177 -13.79 -7.45 -9.39
N GLU A 178 -12.52 -7.35 -9.76
CA GLU A 178 -11.46 -8.31 -9.36
C GLU A 178 -11.33 -8.44 -7.83
N ILE A 179 -11.31 -7.33 -7.08
CA ILE A 179 -11.20 -7.36 -5.61
C ILE A 179 -12.48 -7.90 -4.97
N LEU A 180 -13.66 -7.43 -5.40
CA LEU A 180 -14.94 -7.75 -4.76
C LEU A 180 -15.48 -9.14 -5.14
N THR A 181 -15.07 -9.71 -6.27
CA THR A 181 -15.42 -11.08 -6.65
C THR A 181 -14.50 -12.12 -6.04
N TRP A 182 -13.43 -11.69 -5.36
CA TRP A 182 -12.49 -12.59 -4.73
C TRP A 182 -13.18 -13.53 -3.74
N ARG A 183 -12.94 -14.83 -3.89
CA ARG A 183 -13.68 -15.91 -3.21
C ARG A 183 -13.69 -15.77 -1.69
N SER A 184 -12.61 -15.27 -1.10
CA SER A 184 -12.55 -15.02 0.35
C SER A 184 -13.44 -13.86 0.81
N PHE A 185 -13.69 -12.83 -0.01
CA PHE A 185 -14.63 -11.75 0.34
C PHE A 185 -16.07 -12.24 0.36
N ARG A 186 -16.46 -13.07 -0.63
CA ARG A 186 -17.82 -13.62 -0.69
C ARG A 186 -18.15 -14.53 0.48
N ASN A 187 -17.22 -15.41 0.88
CA ASN A 187 -17.43 -16.30 2.02
C ASN A 187 -17.44 -15.53 3.36
N VAL A 188 -16.61 -14.49 3.49
CA VAL A 188 -16.59 -13.63 4.70
C VAL A 188 -17.91 -12.88 4.91
N ILE A 189 -18.58 -12.45 3.83
CA ILE A 189 -19.88 -11.76 3.90
C ILE A 189 -21.03 -12.77 4.08
N ALA A 190 -20.96 -13.94 3.43
CA ALA A 190 -22.03 -14.94 3.46
C ALA A 190 -22.10 -15.74 4.79
N ASP A 191 -20.97 -15.95 5.44
CA ASP A 191 -20.90 -16.87 6.59
C ASP A 191 -21.03 -16.15 7.96
N GLY A 192 -21.21 -14.82 8.00
CA GLY A 192 -21.49 -14.08 9.25
C GLY A 192 -20.38 -14.08 10.31
N TYR A 193 -19.18 -14.58 10.00
CA TYR A 193 -18.10 -14.85 10.97
C TYR A 193 -17.27 -13.63 11.42
N TYR A 194 -17.58 -12.42 10.96
CA TYR A 194 -16.77 -11.23 11.25
C TYR A 194 -17.66 -10.12 11.79
N ARG A 195 -17.62 -9.87 13.10
CA ARG A 195 -18.18 -8.64 13.68
C ARG A 195 -17.25 -7.48 13.30
N ALA A 196 -17.85 -6.47 12.70
CA ALA A 196 -17.26 -5.16 12.49
C ALA A 196 -16.91 -4.52 13.84
N TYR A 197 -15.62 -4.25 14.07
CA TYR A 197 -15.15 -3.20 14.96
C TYR A 197 -14.20 -2.32 14.14
#